data_AF-A0AB36JL29-F1
#
_entry.id   AF-A0AB36JL29-F1
#
_cell.length_a   1.000
_cell.length_b   1.000
_cell.length_c   1.000
_cell.angle_alpha   90.00
_cell.angle_beta   90.00
_cell.angle_gamma   90.00
#
_symmetry.space_group_name_H-M   'P 1'
#
loop_
_entity.id
_entity.type
_entity.pdbx_description
1 polymer ?
#
loop_
_entity_poly.entity_id
_entity_poly.type
_entity_poly.pdbx_seq_one_letter_code
_entity_poly.pdbx_strand_id
1 'polypeptide(L)'
;MKRNILVVSGVAVVVLGAYLLLGGIDKDKPSAQDTTDIKQLVQEYSSSSLDNLSASITSEQLIVTDSNNKEKTYDLPKDEFFVSIAPYVENTHPCATHSLTGCQGELTDDEFKVYIEDSEGNVIVDQEMKSLSNGFIDLWLPRDKQYNVTIEQDGKAAKSELSTFKSDNTCVTTMQLAESI
;
A
#
# COMPACT_ATOMS: atom_id res chain seq x y z
N MET A 1 68.48 -25.15 19.64
CA MET A 1 68.35 -26.49 20.26
C MET A 1 67.08 -26.52 21.11
N LYS A 2 66.24 -27.53 20.86
CA LYS A 2 65.16 -28.10 21.71
C LYS A 2 63.91 -27.25 22.02
N ARG A 3 62.85 -27.58 21.27
CA ARG A 3 61.42 -27.52 21.64
C ARG A 3 61.20 -28.08 23.06
N ASN A 4 60.11 -27.66 23.71
CA ASN A 4 59.06 -28.60 24.13
C ASN A 4 57.72 -27.87 24.32
N ILE A 5 56.74 -28.39 23.59
CA ILE A 5 55.31 -28.11 23.65
C ILE A 5 54.73 -28.89 24.83
N LEU A 6 53.85 -28.26 25.61
CA LEU A 6 52.90 -28.96 26.47
C LEU A 6 51.50 -28.39 26.21
N VAL A 7 50.66 -29.24 25.61
CA VAL A 7 49.21 -29.10 25.48
C VAL A 7 48.61 -30.29 26.22
N VAL A 8 47.85 -30.03 27.29
CA VAL A 8 46.86 -30.92 27.95
C VAL A 8 46.04 -29.99 28.87
N SER A 9 44.72 -30.02 29.08
CA SER A 9 43.51 -30.55 28.47
C SER A 9 42.36 -30.17 29.44
N GLY A 10 41.19 -29.77 28.96
CA GLY A 10 39.93 -29.64 29.73
C GLY A 10 39.86 -28.42 30.67
N VAL A 11 38.76 -27.69 30.82
CA VAL A 11 37.35 -28.12 30.88
C VAL A 11 36.48 -27.01 30.28
N ALA A 12 35.59 -27.40 29.37
CA ALA A 12 34.45 -26.58 28.96
C ALA A 12 33.44 -26.51 30.11
N VAL A 13 33.18 -25.31 30.63
CA VAL A 13 32.01 -25.07 31.49
C VAL A 13 31.03 -24.24 30.67
N VAL A 14 30.11 -24.96 30.04
CA VAL A 14 28.86 -24.43 29.50
C VAL A 14 28.00 -24.05 30.71
N VAL A 15 27.85 -22.76 30.99
CA VAL A 15 26.75 -22.27 31.85
C VAL A 15 25.69 -21.69 30.95
N LEU A 16 24.77 -22.57 30.55
CA LEU A 16 23.41 -22.23 30.14
C LEU A 16 22.71 -21.55 31.32
N GLY A 17 22.85 -20.23 31.41
CA GLY A 17 22.05 -19.40 32.29
C GLY A 17 20.76 -19.00 31.56
N ALA A 18 19.72 -19.81 31.73
CA ALA A 18 18.37 -19.48 31.30
C ALA A 18 17.87 -18.21 32.02
N TYR A 19 18.01 -17.05 31.37
CA TYR A 19 17.23 -15.87 31.72
C TYR A 19 15.92 -15.94 30.93
N LEU A 20 14.93 -16.56 31.55
CA LEU A 20 13.52 -16.43 31.21
C LEU A 20 13.13 -14.95 31.39
N LEU A 21 13.30 -14.16 30.33
CA LEU A 21 12.56 -12.91 30.19
C LEU A 21 11.19 -13.28 29.62
N LEU A 22 10.22 -13.31 30.53
CA LEU A 22 8.79 -13.25 30.24
C LEU A 22 8.48 -11.93 29.53
N GLY A 23 8.75 -11.88 28.23
CA GLY A 23 8.15 -10.90 27.33
C GLY A 23 6.75 -11.36 27.00
N GLY A 24 5.75 -10.74 27.63
CA GLY A 24 4.38 -10.82 27.14
C GLY A 24 4.37 -10.34 25.69
N ILE A 25 4.14 -11.26 24.77
CA ILE A 25 3.85 -10.92 23.38
C ILE A 25 2.48 -10.27 23.40
N ASP A 26 2.43 -8.94 23.33
CA ASP A 26 1.24 -8.21 22.90
C ASP A 26 0.94 -8.67 21.47
N LYS A 27 0.03 -9.63 21.32
CA LYS A 27 -0.37 -10.22 20.03
C LYS A 27 -1.30 -9.32 19.20
N ASP A 28 -1.53 -8.08 19.62
CA ASP A 28 -2.53 -7.19 19.01
C ASP A 28 -1.95 -6.08 18.12
N LYS A 29 -0.62 -6.01 17.97
CA LYS A 29 0.04 -5.05 17.06
C LYS A 29 0.65 -5.79 15.86
N PRO A 30 0.22 -5.47 14.62
CA PRO A 30 0.89 -5.96 13.42
C PRO A 30 2.37 -5.60 13.46
N SER A 31 3.25 -6.55 13.12
CA SER A 31 4.68 -6.25 13.04
C SER A 31 4.99 -5.47 11.76
N ALA A 32 6.07 -4.69 11.75
CA ALA A 32 6.50 -3.95 10.55
C ALA A 32 6.76 -4.87 9.33
N GLN A 33 7.06 -6.15 9.58
CA GLN A 33 7.23 -7.16 8.55
C GLN A 33 5.87 -7.57 7.95
N ASP A 34 4.86 -7.81 8.79
CA ASP A 34 3.49 -8.11 8.33
C ASP A 34 2.91 -6.96 7.49
N THR A 35 3.20 -5.70 7.86
CA THR A 35 2.81 -4.50 7.08
C THR A 35 3.51 -4.41 5.73
N THR A 36 4.80 -4.73 5.67
CA THR A 36 5.55 -4.74 4.41
C THR A 36 5.00 -5.82 3.47
N ASP A 37 4.67 -6.99 4.03
CA ASP A 37 4.12 -8.12 3.29
C ASP A 37 2.74 -7.80 2.68
N ILE A 38 1.84 -7.12 3.41
CA ILE A 38 0.51 -6.77 2.87
C ILE A 38 0.60 -5.71 1.76
N LYS A 39 1.46 -4.70 1.89
CA LYS A 39 1.62 -3.67 0.85
C LYS A 39 2.19 -4.25 -0.44
N GLN A 40 3.16 -5.16 -0.32
CA GLN A 40 3.70 -5.87 -1.47
C GLN A 40 2.60 -6.70 -2.15
N LEU A 41 1.79 -7.41 -1.36
CA LEU A 41 0.68 -8.21 -1.89
C LEU A 41 -0.34 -7.34 -2.67
N VAL A 42 -0.72 -6.18 -2.12
CA VAL A 42 -1.60 -5.22 -2.82
C VAL A 42 -0.96 -4.75 -4.14
N GLN A 43 0.32 -4.40 -4.13
CA GLN A 43 1.04 -3.98 -5.34
C GLN A 43 1.07 -5.08 -6.41
N GLU A 44 1.25 -6.34 -6.02
CA GLU A 44 1.24 -7.48 -6.93
C GLU A 44 -0.12 -7.63 -7.62
N TYR A 45 -1.24 -7.54 -6.87
CA TYR A 45 -2.58 -7.60 -7.46
C TYR A 45 -2.93 -6.39 -8.32
N SER A 46 -2.36 -5.21 -8.05
CA SER A 46 -2.64 -3.98 -8.80
C SER A 46 -1.87 -3.90 -10.12
N SER A 47 -0.67 -4.49 -10.15
CA SER A 47 0.25 -4.41 -11.30
C SER A 47 0.18 -5.62 -12.24
N SER A 48 -0.40 -6.73 -11.78
CA SER A 48 -0.42 -8.00 -12.52
C SER A 48 -1.84 -8.44 -12.83
N SER A 49 -2.08 -8.75 -14.11
CA SER A 49 -3.26 -9.54 -14.50
C SER A 49 -3.03 -10.98 -14.07
N LEU A 50 -3.56 -11.36 -12.90
CA LEU A 50 -3.51 -12.73 -12.41
C LEU A 50 -4.73 -13.50 -12.90
N ASP A 51 -4.50 -14.41 -13.86
CA ASP A 51 -5.57 -15.22 -14.45
C ASP A 51 -6.31 -16.02 -13.37
N ASN A 52 -7.65 -15.92 -13.38
CA ASN A 52 -8.56 -16.64 -12.47
C ASN A 52 -8.43 -16.27 -10.98
N LEU A 53 -7.84 -15.12 -10.66
CA LEU A 53 -7.94 -14.49 -9.34
C LEU A 53 -8.62 -13.14 -9.48
N SER A 54 -9.42 -12.76 -8.50
CA SER A 54 -9.87 -11.38 -8.35
C SER A 54 -9.46 -10.83 -7.00
N ALA A 55 -9.18 -9.53 -6.95
CA ALA A 55 -8.87 -8.84 -5.71
C ALA A 55 -9.59 -7.50 -5.65
N SER A 56 -10.13 -7.21 -4.47
CA SER A 56 -10.71 -5.90 -4.13
C SER A 56 -10.20 -5.45 -2.79
N ILE A 57 -10.17 -4.15 -2.57
CA ILE A 57 -9.62 -3.56 -1.35
C ILE A 57 -10.58 -2.56 -0.77
N THR A 58 -10.96 -2.78 0.48
CA THR A 58 -11.74 -1.84 1.29
C THR A 58 -10.80 -0.96 2.10
N SER A 59 -11.37 -0.02 2.86
CA SER A 59 -10.63 0.82 3.79
C SER A 59 -9.85 0.01 4.84
N GLU A 60 -10.28 -1.21 5.17
CA GLU A 60 -9.73 -2.02 6.26
C GLU A 60 -9.12 -3.34 5.79
N GLN A 61 -9.50 -3.86 4.61
CA GLN A 61 -9.11 -5.22 4.20
C GLN A 61 -8.82 -5.34 2.70
N LEU A 62 -7.82 -6.14 2.37
CA LEU A 62 -7.65 -6.75 1.05
C LEU A 62 -8.46 -8.06 1.01
N ILE A 63 -9.29 -8.23 -0.01
CA ILE A 63 -10.13 -9.41 -0.25
C ILE A 63 -9.70 -10.04 -1.56
N VAL A 64 -9.19 -11.27 -1.49
CA VAL A 64 -8.74 -12.05 -2.65
C VAL A 64 -9.67 -13.24 -2.84
N THR A 65 -10.21 -13.39 -4.04
CA THR A 65 -11.09 -14.49 -4.43
C THR A 65 -10.39 -15.39 -5.44
N ASP A 66 -10.33 -16.69 -5.12
CA ASP A 66 -9.73 -17.69 -6.01
C ASP A 66 -10.69 -18.18 -7.12
N SER A 67 -10.18 -19.00 -8.03
CA SER A 67 -10.93 -19.58 -9.14
C SER A 67 -12.11 -20.48 -8.73
N ASN A 68 -12.17 -20.90 -7.47
CA ASN A 68 -13.27 -21.68 -6.89
C ASN A 68 -14.25 -20.80 -6.09
N ASN A 69 -14.15 -19.47 -6.20
CA ASN A 69 -14.90 -18.48 -5.42
C ASN A 69 -14.65 -18.57 -3.91
N LYS A 70 -13.45 -18.98 -3.49
CA LYS A 70 -13.06 -18.93 -2.07
C LYS A 70 -12.36 -17.61 -1.78
N GLU A 71 -12.86 -16.92 -0.76
CA GLU A 71 -12.30 -15.65 -0.31
C GLU A 71 -11.25 -15.84 0.77
N LYS A 72 -10.19 -15.04 0.69
CA LYS A 72 -9.22 -14.79 1.76
C LYS A 72 -9.15 -13.30 2.02
N THR A 73 -9.22 -12.93 3.28
CA THR A 73 -9.15 -11.54 3.74
C THR A 73 -7.85 -11.29 4.48
N TYR A 74 -7.23 -10.14 4.22
CA TYR A 74 -6.03 -9.68 4.90
C TYR A 74 -6.28 -8.28 5.47
N ASP A 75 -6.01 -8.09 6.75
CA ASP A 75 -6.16 -6.79 7.38
C ASP A 75 -5.10 -5.82 6.87
N LEU A 76 -5.52 -4.58 6.60
CA LEU A 76 -4.61 -3.50 6.21
C LEU A 76 -3.93 -2.87 7.44
N PRO A 77 -2.85 -2.10 7.25
CA PRO A 77 -2.19 -1.39 8.33
C PRO A 77 -3.17 -0.48 9.09
N LYS A 78 -3.01 -0.43 10.42
CA LYS A 78 -3.92 0.31 11.32
C LYS A 78 -3.75 1.83 11.24
N ASP A 79 -2.67 2.29 10.63
CA ASP A 79 -2.24 3.69 10.54
C ASP A 79 -2.28 4.24 9.11
N GLU A 80 -2.41 3.37 8.10
CA GLU A 80 -2.41 3.76 6.68
C GLU A 80 -3.65 3.26 5.93
N PHE A 81 -4.18 4.13 5.08
CA PHE A 81 -5.33 3.93 4.22
C PHE A 81 -4.85 3.76 2.78
N PHE A 82 -5.37 2.73 2.10
CA PHE A 82 -5.13 2.55 0.68
C PHE A 82 -6.17 3.31 -0.14
N VAL A 83 -5.71 4.14 -1.07
CA VAL A 83 -6.56 4.74 -2.10
C VAL A 83 -5.89 4.58 -3.46
N SER A 84 -6.70 4.30 -4.48
CA SER A 84 -6.26 4.17 -5.86
C SER A 84 -7.02 5.15 -6.73
N ILE A 85 -6.28 6.01 -7.44
CA ILE A 85 -6.84 7.10 -8.24
C ILE A 85 -6.60 6.82 -9.72
N ALA A 86 -7.65 6.84 -10.55
CA ALA A 86 -7.55 6.84 -12.01
C ALA A 86 -7.96 8.21 -12.56
N PRO A 87 -6.99 9.08 -12.88
CA PRO A 87 -7.25 10.30 -13.64
C PRO A 87 -7.78 9.96 -15.04
N TYR A 88 -8.60 10.85 -15.60
CA TYR A 88 -9.11 10.70 -16.95
C TYR A 88 -9.28 12.05 -17.67
N VAL A 89 -9.34 12.02 -18.99
CA VAL A 89 -9.64 13.16 -19.85
C VAL A 89 -11.04 13.05 -20.44
N GLU A 90 -11.40 11.90 -21.03
CA GLU A 90 -12.66 11.76 -21.78
C GLU A 90 -13.66 10.88 -21.05
N ASN A 91 -13.25 9.68 -20.62
CA ASN A 91 -14.14 8.65 -20.13
C ASN A 91 -13.78 8.18 -18.72
N THR A 92 -14.81 7.91 -17.93
CA THR A 92 -14.68 7.31 -16.61
C THR A 92 -15.83 6.34 -16.33
N HIS A 93 -15.74 5.63 -15.22
CA HIS A 93 -16.79 4.78 -14.69
C HIS A 93 -16.96 5.02 -13.18
N PRO A 94 -18.16 4.82 -12.61
CA PRO A 94 -18.33 4.86 -11.17
C PRO A 94 -17.52 3.74 -10.51
N CYS A 95 -16.94 4.05 -9.36
CA CYS A 95 -16.16 3.12 -8.56
C CYS A 95 -16.27 3.54 -7.09
N ALA A 96 -16.35 2.57 -6.17
CA ALA A 96 -16.45 2.83 -4.74
C ALA A 96 -15.35 2.03 -4.01
N THR A 97 -15.51 0.71 -3.95
CA THR A 97 -14.44 -0.21 -3.57
C THR A 97 -13.58 -0.50 -4.79
N HIS A 98 -12.27 -0.26 -4.68
CA HIS A 98 -11.36 -0.48 -5.78
C HIS A 98 -11.21 -1.98 -6.07
N SER A 99 -11.39 -2.35 -7.34
CA SER A 99 -11.09 -3.69 -7.84
C SER A 99 -9.71 -3.66 -8.48
N LEU A 100 -8.72 -4.19 -7.75
CA LEU A 100 -7.31 -4.18 -8.13
C LEU A 100 -7.07 -4.91 -9.47
N THR A 101 -7.90 -5.93 -9.73
CA THR A 101 -7.77 -6.81 -10.91
C THR A 101 -8.85 -6.59 -11.96
N GLY A 102 -9.83 -5.71 -11.72
CA GLY A 102 -11.03 -5.60 -12.56
C GLY A 102 -11.41 -4.19 -13.01
N CYS A 103 -10.85 -3.15 -12.39
CA CYS A 103 -11.03 -1.78 -12.85
C CYS A 103 -9.97 -1.42 -13.90
N GLN A 104 -10.37 -0.61 -14.89
CA GLN A 104 -9.48 -0.12 -15.94
C GLN A 104 -9.72 1.39 -16.13
N GLY A 105 -8.72 2.18 -15.77
CA GLY A 105 -8.63 3.60 -16.05
C GLY A 105 -8.27 3.88 -17.51
N GLU A 106 -8.54 5.11 -17.94
CA GLU A 106 -8.29 5.56 -19.31
C GLU A 106 -6.79 5.74 -19.59
N LEU A 107 -6.04 6.29 -18.64
CA LEU A 107 -4.66 6.73 -18.82
C LEU A 107 -3.68 5.73 -18.20
N THR A 108 -3.24 4.76 -19.01
CA THR A 108 -2.36 3.65 -18.59
C THR A 108 -0.90 3.96 -18.84
N ASP A 109 -0.02 3.61 -17.90
CA ASP A 109 1.42 3.80 -18.06
C ASP A 109 1.82 5.28 -18.35
N ASP A 110 1.02 6.22 -17.87
CA ASP A 110 1.20 7.66 -18.07
C ASP A 110 1.82 8.32 -16.83
N GLU A 111 2.60 9.38 -17.05
CA GLU A 111 3.23 10.15 -15.96
C GLU A 111 2.36 11.34 -15.54
N PHE A 112 2.26 11.54 -14.23
CA PHE A 112 1.51 12.62 -13.59
C PHE A 112 2.33 13.27 -12.50
N LYS A 113 2.17 14.59 -12.32
CA LYS A 113 2.61 15.24 -11.10
C LYS A 113 1.48 15.15 -10.06
N VAL A 114 1.77 14.49 -8.94
CA VAL A 114 0.81 14.25 -7.86
C VAL A 114 1.21 15.07 -6.65
N TYR A 115 0.30 15.93 -6.20
CA TYR A 115 0.44 16.74 -4.99
C TYR A 115 -0.70 16.44 -4.03
N ILE A 116 -0.36 16.09 -2.79
CA ILE A 116 -1.32 15.78 -1.71
C ILE A 116 -0.88 16.49 -0.45
N GLU A 117 -1.76 17.29 0.12
CA GLU A 117 -1.59 17.94 1.42
C GLU A 117 -2.76 17.62 2.35
N ASP A 118 -2.49 17.56 3.65
CA ASP A 118 -3.55 17.45 4.65
C ASP A 118 -4.17 18.81 4.99
N SER A 119 -5.26 18.79 5.77
CA SER A 119 -5.97 20.01 6.19
C SER A 119 -5.14 20.98 7.04
N GLU A 120 -3.98 20.55 7.55
CA GLU A 120 -3.05 21.39 8.32
C GLU A 120 -1.99 22.03 7.41
N GLY A 121 -1.99 21.72 6.11
CA GLY A 121 -1.01 22.18 5.13
C GLY A 121 0.27 21.35 5.12
N ASN A 122 0.28 20.16 5.73
CA ASN A 122 1.43 19.26 5.63
C ASN A 122 1.40 18.54 4.28
N VAL A 123 2.48 18.66 3.51
CA VAL A 123 2.65 17.94 2.26
C VAL A 123 2.93 16.46 2.56
N ILE A 124 2.09 15.58 2.01
CA ILE A 124 2.19 14.12 2.13
C ILE A 124 2.82 13.51 0.88
N VAL A 125 2.47 14.03 -0.30
CA VAL A 125 3.00 13.62 -1.59
C VAL A 125 3.27 14.86 -2.43
N ASP A 126 4.45 14.95 -3.03
CA ASP A 126 4.81 15.96 -4.04
C ASP A 126 5.88 15.34 -4.95
N GLN A 127 5.43 14.56 -5.92
CA GLN A 127 6.31 13.82 -6.82
C GLN A 127 5.64 13.48 -8.15
N GLU A 128 6.47 13.15 -9.14
CA GLU A 128 6.02 12.49 -10.36
C GLU A 128 5.72 11.01 -10.07
N MET A 129 4.57 10.54 -10.55
CA MET A 129 4.12 9.18 -10.41
C MET A 129 3.60 8.67 -11.75
N LYS A 130 3.90 7.41 -12.04
CA LYS A 130 3.41 6.73 -13.22
C LYS A 130 2.17 5.91 -12.85
N SER A 131 1.09 6.02 -13.64
CA SER A 131 -0.04 5.10 -13.50
C SER A 131 0.38 3.69 -13.87
N LEU A 132 -0.26 2.71 -13.24
CA LEU A 132 -0.08 1.30 -13.54
C LEU A 132 -0.70 0.95 -14.90
N SER A 133 -0.50 -0.29 -15.34
CA SER A 133 -1.09 -0.82 -16.58
C SER A 133 -2.62 -0.81 -16.57
N ASN A 134 -3.24 -0.84 -15.39
CA ASN A 134 -4.68 -0.67 -15.21
C ASN A 134 -5.13 0.80 -15.18
N GLY A 135 -4.22 1.77 -15.34
CA GLY A 135 -4.51 3.20 -15.37
C GLY A 135 -4.72 3.88 -14.01
N PHE A 136 -4.42 3.18 -12.92
CA PHE A 136 -4.53 3.72 -11.56
C PHE A 136 -3.17 4.10 -10.96
N ILE A 137 -3.19 5.03 -10.02
CA ILE A 137 -2.09 5.41 -9.15
C ILE A 137 -2.45 4.97 -7.73
N ASP A 138 -1.69 4.01 -7.19
CA ASP A 138 -1.89 3.48 -5.85
C ASP A 138 -1.15 4.30 -4.80
N LEU A 139 -1.84 4.62 -3.71
CA LEU A 139 -1.33 5.48 -2.64
C LEU A 139 -1.64 4.88 -1.27
N TRP A 140 -0.69 5.03 -0.35
CA TRP A 140 -0.87 4.77 1.08
C TRP A 140 -0.80 6.09 1.82
N LEU A 141 -1.92 6.52 2.38
CA LEU A 141 -2.05 7.79 3.08
C LEU A 141 -2.29 7.54 4.57
N PRO A 142 -1.88 8.43 5.49
CA PRO A 142 -2.27 8.33 6.88
C PRO A 142 -3.81 8.28 7.05
N ARG A 143 -4.27 7.48 8.01
CA ARG A 143 -5.71 7.34 8.31
C ARG A 143 -6.29 8.55 9.05
N ASP A 144 -7.62 8.60 9.05
CA ASP A 144 -8.44 9.51 9.83
C ASP A 144 -8.15 11.00 9.56
N LYS A 145 -7.88 11.30 8.28
CA LYS A 145 -7.54 12.64 7.79
C LYS A 145 -8.35 13.00 6.55
N GLN A 146 -8.33 14.30 6.25
CA GLN A 146 -8.81 14.86 4.99
C GLN A 146 -7.62 15.42 4.21
N TYR A 147 -7.69 15.30 2.89
CA TYR A 147 -6.62 15.65 1.97
C TYR A 147 -7.15 16.46 0.79
N ASN A 148 -6.35 17.44 0.37
CA ASN A 148 -6.48 18.07 -0.93
C ASN A 148 -5.53 17.36 -1.90
N VAL A 149 -6.06 16.83 -2.99
CA VAL A 149 -5.30 16.16 -4.04
C VAL A 149 -5.34 17.00 -5.29
N THR A 150 -4.16 17.23 -5.88
CA THR A 150 -4.00 17.82 -7.20
C THR A 150 -3.20 16.86 -8.07
N ILE A 151 -3.71 16.57 -9.26
CA ILE A 151 -3.03 15.76 -10.27
C ILE A 151 -2.89 16.61 -11.53
N GLU A 152 -1.67 16.74 -12.04
CA GLU A 152 -1.36 17.54 -13.23
C GLU A 152 -0.68 16.69 -14.30
N GLN A 153 -1.01 16.96 -15.56
CA GLN A 153 -0.37 16.38 -16.74
C GLN A 153 -0.58 17.33 -17.94
N ASP A 154 0.49 17.63 -18.69
CA ASP A 154 0.43 18.41 -19.94
C ASP A 154 -0.39 19.71 -19.87
N GLY A 155 -0.26 20.47 -18.77
CA GLY A 155 -0.98 21.74 -18.55
C GLY A 155 -2.45 21.59 -18.12
N LYS A 156 -2.95 20.35 -18.05
CA LYS A 156 -4.25 20.02 -17.45
C LYS A 156 -4.08 19.68 -15.97
N ALA A 157 -5.13 19.92 -15.20
CA ALA A 157 -5.16 19.60 -13.78
C ALA A 157 -6.54 19.06 -13.37
N ALA A 158 -6.54 18.21 -12.35
CA ALA A 158 -7.71 17.78 -11.61
C ALA A 158 -7.47 18.01 -10.12
N LYS A 159 -8.51 18.49 -9.42
CA LYS A 159 -8.47 18.68 -7.97
C LYS A 159 -9.61 17.92 -7.33
N SER A 160 -9.33 17.28 -6.20
CA SER A 160 -10.33 16.59 -5.39
C SER A 160 -10.00 16.72 -3.92
N GLU A 161 -11.04 16.70 -3.10
CA GLU A 161 -10.91 16.42 -1.67
C GLU A 161 -11.10 14.92 -1.47
N LEU A 162 -10.29 14.32 -0.59
CA LEU A 162 -10.40 12.92 -0.18
C LEU A 162 -10.37 12.84 1.34
N SER A 163 -10.93 11.76 1.90
CA SER A 163 -10.79 11.42 3.30
C SER A 163 -10.40 9.95 3.46
N THR A 164 -9.79 9.61 4.60
CA THR A 164 -9.22 8.29 4.88
C THR A 164 -9.83 7.64 6.13
N PHE A 165 -11.12 7.88 6.35
CA PHE A 165 -11.90 7.27 7.42
C PHE A 165 -12.37 5.86 7.02
N LYS A 166 -12.77 5.07 8.02
CA LYS A 166 -13.17 3.66 7.83
C LYS A 166 -14.31 3.46 6.83
N SER A 167 -15.21 4.41 6.66
CA SER A 167 -16.33 4.30 5.71
C SER A 167 -16.00 4.74 4.29
N ASP A 168 -14.79 5.25 4.07
CA ASP A 168 -14.45 5.91 2.82
C ASP A 168 -14.11 4.92 1.72
N ASN A 169 -14.42 5.33 0.49
CA ASN A 169 -14.13 4.58 -0.71
C ASN A 169 -12.63 4.54 -0.97
N THR A 170 -12.15 3.43 -1.54
CA THR A 170 -10.74 3.22 -1.89
C THR A 170 -10.45 3.48 -3.36
N CYS A 171 -11.48 3.78 -4.16
CA CYS A 171 -11.38 3.99 -5.60
C CYS A 171 -11.83 5.41 -5.96
N VAL A 172 -10.96 6.16 -6.65
CA VAL A 172 -11.25 7.53 -7.09
C VAL A 172 -11.13 7.59 -8.60
N THR A 173 -12.28 7.73 -9.27
CA THR A 173 -12.38 7.83 -10.73
C THR A 173 -13.03 9.13 -11.18
N THR A 174 -13.17 10.10 -10.27
CA THR A 174 -13.88 11.36 -10.49
C THR A 174 -12.96 12.53 -10.84
N MET A 175 -11.65 12.29 -10.97
CA MET A 175 -10.65 13.32 -11.23
C MET A 175 -10.43 13.51 -12.73
N GLN A 176 -11.24 14.39 -13.33
CA GLN A 176 -11.10 14.75 -14.75
C GLN A 176 -10.03 15.83 -14.94
N LEU A 177 -9.04 15.53 -15.78
CA LEU A 177 -8.01 16.47 -16.21
C LEU A 177 -8.60 17.44 -17.22
N ALA A 178 -8.76 18.69 -16.81
CA ALA A 178 -9.19 19.79 -17.65
C ALA A 178 -8.12 20.88 -17.70
N GLU A 179 -8.17 21.76 -18.72
CA GLU A 179 -7.22 22.87 -18.79
C GLU A 179 -7.27 23.73 -17.53
N SER A 180 -6.09 24.04 -17.01
CA SER A 180 -5.94 24.92 -15.86
C SER A 180 -6.24 26.36 -16.31
N ILE A 181 -7.42 26.88 -15.95
CA ILE A 181 -7.81 28.29 -16.22
C ILE A 181 -7.05 29.24 -15.29
#